data_AF-A0A2V2RNC3-F1
#
_entry.id   AF-A0A2V2RNC3-F1
#
_cell.length_a   1.000
_cell.length_b   1.000
_cell.length_c   1.000
_cell.angle_alpha   90.00
_cell.angle_beta   90.00
_cell.angle_gamma   90.00
#
_symmetry.space_group_name_H-M   'P 1'
#
loop_
_entity.id
_entity.type
_entity.pdbx_description
1 polymer ?
#
loop_
_entity_poly.entity_id
_entity_poly.type
_entity_poly.pdbx_seq_one_letter_code
_entity_poly.pdbx_strand_id
1 'polypeptide(L)'
;MRDSRDRASRITHLLTRQNMKLCKTTVLILILSCGLAFAQTSYKDLKYPPLPSIKTPDVQRIVLKNGMILFLVEDHELPLIGLSARIGVGSISGPADKIGLAGITGSVMRTGGTTHMTGDQIDEKLEGIAASVETGVGLTSGFASMSVLKENVDTGLSVLADILM
;
A
#
# COMPACT_ATOMS: atom_id res chain seq x y z
N MET A 1 20.22 32.02 -88.96
CA MET A 1 21.05 31.28 -87.96
C MET A 1 21.20 31.99 -86.60
N ARG A 2 20.41 33.04 -86.30
CA ARG A 2 20.49 33.84 -85.05
C ARG A 2 19.41 33.45 -84.01
N ASP A 3 18.29 32.88 -84.47
CA ASP A 3 17.12 32.51 -83.65
C ASP A 3 17.31 31.22 -82.81
N SER A 4 18.17 30.29 -83.27
CA SER A 4 18.43 29.04 -82.54
C SER A 4 19.30 29.21 -81.28
N ARG A 5 20.05 30.31 -81.16
CA ARG A 5 20.85 30.62 -79.96
C ARG A 5 20.04 31.28 -78.85
N ASP A 6 18.98 32.03 -79.18
CA ASP A 6 18.15 32.74 -78.18
C ASP A 6 17.13 31.83 -77.48
N ARG A 7 16.64 30.78 -78.16
CA ARG A 7 15.79 29.75 -77.53
C ARG A 7 16.54 28.91 -76.51
N ALA A 8 17.83 28.65 -76.73
CA ALA A 8 18.67 27.86 -75.82
C ALA A 8 18.93 28.58 -74.48
N SER A 9 19.12 29.91 -74.50
CA SER A 9 19.37 30.71 -73.29
C SER A 9 18.12 30.86 -72.41
N ARG A 10 16.93 30.99 -73.02
CA ARG A 10 15.65 31.10 -72.29
C ARG A 10 15.27 29.79 -71.60
N ILE A 11 15.56 28.65 -72.20
CA ILE A 11 15.31 27.32 -71.59
C ILE A 11 16.28 27.08 -70.43
N THR A 12 17.56 27.48 -70.54
CA THR A 12 18.51 27.39 -69.43
C THR A 12 18.12 28.31 -68.26
N HIS A 13 17.66 29.55 -68.50
CA HIS A 13 17.18 30.43 -67.43
C HIS A 13 15.88 29.93 -66.76
N LEU A 14 14.97 29.28 -67.50
CA LEU A 14 13.75 28.67 -66.95
C LEU A 14 14.04 27.43 -66.11
N LEU A 15 14.90 26.51 -66.58
CA LEU A 15 15.32 25.32 -65.84
C LEU A 15 16.09 25.67 -64.56
N THR A 16 16.96 26.70 -64.61
CA THR A 16 17.71 27.16 -63.42
C THR A 16 16.79 27.80 -62.38
N ARG A 17 15.76 28.55 -62.80
CA ARG A 17 14.74 29.10 -61.87
C ARG A 17 13.84 28.02 -61.27
N GLN A 18 13.48 26.98 -62.03
CA GLN A 18 12.65 25.87 -61.56
C GLN A 18 13.39 25.00 -60.55
N ASN A 19 14.67 24.68 -60.82
CA ASN A 19 15.53 23.94 -59.89
C ASN A 19 15.83 24.72 -58.60
N MET A 20 15.94 26.06 -58.68
CA MET A 20 16.14 26.91 -57.50
C MET A 20 14.88 27.10 -56.66
N LYS A 21 13.68 27.04 -57.26
CA LYS A 21 12.40 26.99 -56.51
C LYS A 21 12.20 25.61 -55.86
N LEU A 22 12.47 24.53 -56.59
CA LEU A 22 12.36 23.16 -56.09
C LEU A 22 13.33 22.91 -54.93
N CYS A 23 14.58 23.38 -55.04
CA CYS A 23 15.58 23.28 -53.98
C CYS A 23 15.18 24.10 -52.74
N LYS A 24 14.62 25.31 -52.90
CA LYS A 24 14.11 26.12 -51.77
C LYS A 24 12.94 25.46 -51.04
N THR A 25 12.01 24.83 -51.76
CA THR A 25 10.90 24.10 -51.14
C THR A 25 11.36 22.82 -50.46
N THR A 26 12.33 22.08 -51.01
CA THR A 26 12.88 20.88 -50.37
C THR A 26 13.68 21.24 -49.11
N VAL A 27 14.43 22.34 -49.12
CA VAL A 27 15.14 22.84 -47.93
C VAL A 27 14.15 23.31 -46.86
N LEU A 28 13.05 23.98 -47.22
CA LEU A 28 12.02 24.39 -46.27
C LEU A 28 11.31 23.20 -45.62
N ILE A 29 11.01 22.14 -46.40
CA ILE A 29 10.39 20.90 -45.89
C ILE A 29 11.37 20.14 -44.99
N LEU A 30 12.67 20.12 -45.32
CA LEU A 30 13.70 19.48 -44.50
C LEU A 30 13.92 20.21 -43.17
N ILE A 31 13.79 21.55 -43.15
CA ILE A 31 13.88 22.35 -41.92
C ILE A 31 12.63 22.12 -41.05
N LEU A 32 11.45 22.00 -41.67
CA LEU A 32 10.18 21.77 -40.96
C LEU A 32 10.12 20.36 -40.35
N SER A 33 10.67 19.34 -41.03
CA SER A 33 10.73 17.97 -40.49
C SER A 33 11.75 17.81 -39.35
N CYS A 34 12.80 18.65 -39.31
CA CYS A 34 13.77 18.65 -38.22
C CYS A 34 13.23 19.29 -36.93
N GLY A 35 12.28 20.23 -37.02
CA GLY A 35 11.65 20.87 -35.86
C GLY A 35 10.83 19.93 -34.97
N LEU A 36 10.26 18.85 -35.54
CA LEU A 36 9.48 17.86 -34.79
C LEU A 36 10.34 16.88 -33.97
N ALA A 37 11.61 16.67 -34.36
CA ALA A 37 12.53 15.79 -33.63
C ALA A 37 13.07 16.43 -32.35
N PHE A 38 13.10 17.77 -32.28
CA PHE A 38 13.55 18.53 -31.10
C PHE A 38 12.44 18.88 -30.11
N ALA A 39 11.19 18.49 -30.39
CA ALA A 39 10.06 18.68 -29.47
C ALA A 39 9.93 17.55 -28.42
N GLN A 40 10.85 16.58 -28.42
CA GLN A 40 10.82 15.46 -27.51
C GLN A 40 11.34 15.90 -26.14
N THR A 41 10.42 16.25 -25.23
CA THR A 41 10.72 16.57 -23.83
C THR A 41 11.58 15.47 -23.23
N SER A 42 12.76 15.82 -22.71
CA SER A 42 13.66 14.86 -22.10
C SER A 42 13.04 14.30 -20.83
N TYR A 43 13.28 13.03 -20.51
CA TYR A 43 12.84 12.43 -19.23
C TYR A 43 13.37 13.19 -18.01
N LYS A 44 14.41 14.01 -18.19
CA LYS A 44 15.01 14.89 -17.16
C LYS A 44 14.19 16.16 -16.89
N ASP A 45 13.25 16.51 -17.76
CA ASP A 45 12.41 17.71 -17.63
C ASP A 45 11.03 17.41 -17.00
N LEU A 46 10.85 16.18 -16.49
CA LEU A 46 9.65 15.79 -15.75
C LEU A 46 9.61 16.52 -14.40
N LYS A 47 8.73 17.52 -14.29
CA LYS A 47 8.43 18.18 -13.04
C LYS A 47 7.38 17.39 -12.29
N TYR A 48 7.77 16.79 -11.17
CA TYR A 48 6.84 16.12 -10.27
C TYR A 48 6.28 17.12 -9.26
N PRO A 49 4.99 17.02 -8.90
CA PRO A 49 4.49 17.73 -7.73
C PRO A 49 5.26 17.26 -6.48
N PRO A 50 5.45 18.14 -5.48
CA PRO A 50 6.02 17.72 -4.21
C PRO A 50 5.18 16.59 -3.61
N LEU A 51 5.84 15.61 -3.02
CA LEU A 51 5.16 14.49 -2.36
C LEU A 51 4.19 15.04 -1.30
N PRO A 52 2.97 14.49 -1.19
CA PRO A 52 2.08 14.81 -0.09
C PRO A 52 2.80 14.59 1.23
N SER A 53 2.65 15.51 2.18
CA SER A 53 3.18 15.32 3.53
C SER A 53 2.48 14.12 4.18
N ILE A 54 3.25 13.12 4.60
CA ILE A 54 2.74 11.99 5.38
C ILE A 54 2.26 12.54 6.73
N LYS A 55 0.95 12.47 6.98
CA LYS A 55 0.39 12.77 8.30
C LYS A 55 0.51 11.52 9.17
N THR A 56 1.30 11.60 10.22
CA THR A 56 1.32 10.55 11.25
C THR A 56 0.06 10.66 12.10
N PRO A 57 -0.64 9.55 12.36
CA PRO A 57 -1.81 9.59 13.23
C PRO A 57 -1.39 9.92 14.67
N ASP A 58 -2.27 10.61 15.39
CA ASP A 58 -2.05 10.94 16.80
C ASP A 58 -2.23 9.67 17.66
N VAL A 59 -1.32 9.46 18.60
CA VAL A 59 -1.33 8.26 19.46
C VAL A 59 -1.65 8.68 20.88
N GLN A 60 -2.85 8.37 21.33
CA GLN A 60 -3.27 8.63 22.70
C GLN A 60 -2.79 7.51 23.62
N ARG A 61 -2.03 7.88 24.66
CA ARG A 61 -1.55 6.94 25.68
C ARG A 61 -2.38 7.07 26.95
N ILE A 62 -3.05 5.99 27.34
CA ILE A 62 -3.92 5.91 28.52
C ILE A 62 -3.36 4.86 29.47
N VAL A 63 -3.25 5.19 30.75
CA VAL A 63 -2.92 4.21 31.81
C VAL A 63 -4.21 3.82 32.50
N LEU A 64 -4.58 2.55 32.39
CA LEU A 64 -5.77 1.99 33.02
C LEU A 64 -5.57 1.84 34.53
N LYS A 65 -6.67 1.73 35.28
CA LYS A 65 -6.65 1.61 36.76
C LYS A 65 -5.84 0.40 37.26
N ASN A 66 -5.75 -0.65 36.45
CA ASN A 66 -4.98 -1.86 36.74
C ASN A 66 -3.50 -1.79 36.30
N GLY A 67 -3.03 -0.63 35.82
CA GLY A 67 -1.64 -0.42 35.40
C GLY A 67 -1.34 -0.78 33.95
N MET A 68 -2.30 -1.32 33.19
CA MET A 68 -2.10 -1.57 31.76
C MET A 68 -1.99 -0.27 30.98
N ILE A 69 -1.12 -0.27 29.97
CA ILE A 69 -0.91 0.88 29.08
C ILE A 69 -1.66 0.59 27.78
N LEU A 70 -2.64 1.44 27.47
CA LEU A 70 -3.39 1.42 26.22
C LEU A 70 -2.85 2.52 25.30
N PHE A 71 -2.52 2.13 24.07
CA PHE A 71 -2.25 3.06 22.97
C PHE A 71 -3.44 3.04 22.03
N LEU A 72 -4.13 4.16 21.90
CA LEU A 72 -5.29 4.33 21.04
C LEU A 72 -4.90 5.19 19.84
N VAL A 73 -5.15 4.64 18.65
CA VAL A 73 -4.98 5.33 17.37
C VAL A 73 -6.33 5.30 16.69
N GLU A 74 -6.93 6.48 16.50
CA GLU A 74 -8.23 6.60 15.85
C GLU A 74 -8.06 6.76 14.34
N ASP A 75 -8.67 5.85 13.60
CA ASP A 75 -8.80 5.90 12.15
C ASP A 75 -10.29 5.67 11.81
N HIS A 76 -10.85 6.55 10.99
CA HIS A 76 -12.27 6.53 10.60
C HIS A 76 -12.46 6.25 9.10
N GLU A 77 -11.39 5.83 8.39
CA GLU A 77 -11.50 5.41 6.99
C GLU A 77 -12.30 4.13 6.83
N LEU A 78 -12.17 3.18 7.77
CA LEU A 78 -12.87 1.91 7.80
C LEU A 78 -13.60 1.69 9.13
N PRO A 79 -14.79 1.07 9.14
CA PRO A 79 -15.54 0.75 10.36
C PRO A 79 -14.97 -0.50 11.06
N LEU A 80 -13.64 -0.58 11.20
CA LEU A 80 -12.94 -1.71 11.77
C LEU A 80 -12.26 -1.31 13.08
N ILE A 81 -12.31 -2.20 14.06
CA ILE A 81 -11.59 -2.05 15.32
C ILE A 81 -10.61 -3.21 15.45
N GLY A 82 -9.33 -2.86 15.54
CA GLY A 82 -8.24 -3.78 15.80
C GLY A 82 -7.69 -3.59 17.21
N LEU A 83 -7.44 -4.69 17.92
CA LEU A 83 -6.79 -4.71 19.21
C LEU A 83 -5.60 -5.67 19.17
N SER A 84 -4.48 -5.26 19.75
CA SER A 84 -3.34 -6.14 19.98
C SER A 84 -2.80 -5.90 21.38
N ALA A 85 -2.80 -6.95 22.19
CA ALA A 85 -2.22 -6.98 23.53
C ALA A 85 -0.92 -7.77 23.49
N ARG A 86 0.11 -7.25 24.17
CA ARG A 86 1.38 -7.94 24.42
C ARG A 86 1.49 -8.27 25.89
N ILE A 87 1.83 -9.52 26.18
CA ILE A 87 1.90 -10.06 27.53
C ILE A 87 3.34 -10.48 27.80
N GLY A 88 3.89 -10.08 28.96
CA GLY A 88 5.25 -10.37 29.39
C GLY A 88 5.48 -11.82 29.82
N VAL A 89 5.12 -12.76 28.96
CA VAL A 89 5.31 -14.22 29.12
C VAL A 89 6.02 -14.76 27.89
N GLY A 90 6.73 -15.87 28.00
CA GLY A 90 7.37 -16.47 26.83
C GLY A 90 7.81 -17.89 27.12
N SER A 91 8.08 -18.67 26.08
CA SER A 91 8.57 -20.04 26.25
C SER A 91 9.91 -20.10 26.99
N ILE A 92 10.73 -19.03 26.95
CA ILE A 92 11.98 -18.94 27.72
C ILE A 92 11.76 -18.84 29.23
N SER A 93 10.61 -18.30 29.66
CA SER A 93 10.30 -18.12 31.07
C SER A 93 9.65 -19.37 31.68
N GLY A 94 9.40 -20.39 30.85
CA GLY A 94 8.77 -21.64 31.25
C GLY A 94 9.74 -22.63 31.89
N PRO A 95 9.21 -23.70 32.52
CA PRO A 95 10.02 -24.79 33.06
C PRO A 95 10.87 -25.45 31.96
N ALA A 96 12.16 -25.69 32.24
CA ALA A 96 13.07 -26.32 31.28
C ALA A 96 12.68 -27.77 30.94
N ASP A 97 11.96 -28.45 31.84
CA ASP A 97 11.43 -29.81 31.69
C ASP A 97 10.15 -29.88 30.85
N LYS A 98 9.55 -28.73 30.49
CA LYS A 98 8.26 -28.66 29.78
C LYS A 98 8.35 -27.87 28.47
N ILE A 99 9.25 -28.30 27.60
CA ILE A 99 9.42 -27.71 26.26
C ILE A 99 8.10 -27.82 25.48
N GLY A 100 7.70 -26.71 24.86
CA GLY A 100 6.46 -26.64 24.07
C GLY A 100 5.21 -26.29 24.88
N LEU A 101 5.27 -26.29 26.21
CA LEU A 101 4.12 -25.95 27.06
C LEU A 101 3.52 -24.59 26.68
N ALA A 102 4.34 -23.54 26.60
CA ALA A 102 3.88 -22.20 26.27
C ALA A 102 3.12 -22.14 24.93
N GLY A 103 3.65 -22.81 23.90
CA GLY A 103 3.02 -22.85 22.58
C GLY A 103 1.68 -23.59 22.61
N ILE A 104 1.64 -24.76 23.26
CA ILE A 104 0.40 -25.55 23.44
C ILE A 104 -0.61 -24.74 24.25
N THR A 105 -0.20 -24.09 25.34
CA THR A 105 -1.09 -23.23 26.14
C THR A 105 -1.68 -22.12 25.28
N GLY A 106 -0.86 -21.39 24.50
CA GLY A 106 -1.35 -20.33 23.62
C GLY A 106 -2.36 -20.82 22.59
N SER A 107 -2.12 -22.00 21.99
CA SER A 107 -3.04 -22.61 21.03
C SER A 107 -4.34 -23.07 21.69
N VAL A 108 -4.24 -23.75 22.84
CA VAL A 108 -5.41 -24.28 23.57
C VAL A 108 -6.24 -23.17 24.19
N MET A 109 -5.65 -22.03 24.59
CA MET A 109 -6.44 -20.87 25.02
C MET A 109 -7.42 -20.42 23.93
N ARG A 110 -7.02 -20.42 22.66
CA ARG A 110 -7.91 -20.04 21.56
C ARG A 110 -8.88 -21.15 21.15
N THR A 111 -8.41 -22.40 21.07
CA THR A 111 -9.19 -23.51 20.51
C THR A 111 -9.95 -24.34 21.54
N GLY A 112 -9.56 -24.27 22.81
CA GLY A 112 -10.08 -25.10 23.89
C GLY A 112 -11.42 -24.64 24.47
N GLY A 113 -11.88 -23.44 24.12
CA GLY A 113 -13.07 -22.84 24.69
C GLY A 113 -12.82 -22.14 26.03
N THR A 114 -13.91 -21.64 26.61
CA THR A 114 -13.95 -20.93 27.90
C THR A 114 -14.85 -21.69 28.87
N THR A 115 -15.03 -21.14 30.08
CA THR A 115 -16.01 -21.68 31.03
C THR A 115 -17.45 -21.60 30.48
N HIS A 116 -17.72 -20.70 29.55
CA HIS A 116 -19.06 -20.40 29.05
C HIS A 116 -19.34 -20.95 27.65
N MET A 117 -18.31 -21.19 26.82
CA MET A 117 -18.45 -21.57 25.42
C MET A 117 -17.40 -22.61 25.02
N THR A 118 -17.75 -23.55 24.15
CA THR A 118 -16.76 -24.43 23.50
C THR A 118 -15.97 -23.67 22.43
N GLY A 119 -14.82 -24.21 22.00
CA GLY A 119 -14.05 -23.65 20.89
C GLY A 119 -14.89 -23.47 19.62
N ASP A 120 -15.65 -24.50 19.23
CA ASP A 120 -16.52 -24.45 18.06
C ASP A 120 -17.62 -23.36 18.17
N GLN A 121 -18.17 -23.14 19.38
CA GLN A 121 -19.15 -22.09 19.62
C GLN A 121 -18.54 -20.69 19.51
N ILE A 122 -17.29 -20.54 19.94
CA ILE A 122 -16.53 -19.30 19.76
C ILE A 122 -16.33 -19.03 18.27
N ASP A 123 -15.93 -20.05 17.52
CA ASP A 123 -15.70 -19.95 16.08
C ASP A 123 -16.98 -19.57 15.34
N GLU A 124 -18.08 -20.29 15.57
CA GLU A 124 -19.39 -19.98 14.96
C GLU A 124 -19.84 -18.56 15.29
N LYS A 125 -19.66 -18.12 16.54
CA LYS A 125 -20.03 -16.77 16.98
C LYS A 125 -19.18 -15.70 16.31
N LEU A 126 -17.87 -15.89 16.20
CA LEU A 126 -16.95 -14.95 15.56
C LEU A 126 -17.16 -14.89 14.04
N GLU A 127 -17.37 -16.04 13.39
CA GLU A 127 -17.70 -16.13 11.97
C GLU A 127 -19.00 -15.38 11.65
N GLY A 128 -20.04 -15.55 12.48
CA GLY A 128 -21.33 -14.89 12.30
C GLY A 128 -21.26 -13.36 12.32
N ILE A 129 -20.22 -12.77 12.89
CA ILE A 129 -19.98 -11.32 12.93
C ILE A 129 -18.75 -10.88 12.13
N ALA A 130 -18.18 -11.79 11.31
CA ALA A 130 -16.94 -11.58 10.57
C ALA A 130 -15.79 -11.02 11.43
N ALA A 131 -15.66 -11.53 12.66
CA ALA A 131 -14.60 -11.16 13.59
C ALA A 131 -13.53 -12.25 13.69
N SER A 132 -12.35 -11.86 14.14
CA SER A 132 -11.30 -12.79 14.56
C SER A 132 -10.77 -12.41 15.93
N VAL A 133 -10.48 -13.41 16.73
CA VAL A 133 -9.78 -13.29 18.01
C VAL A 133 -8.70 -14.35 18.01
N GLU A 134 -7.47 -14.00 18.35
CA GLU A 134 -6.34 -14.92 18.32
C GLU A 134 -5.48 -14.77 19.56
N THR A 135 -4.92 -15.87 20.03
CA THR A 135 -3.96 -15.88 21.13
C THR A 135 -2.76 -16.73 20.80
N GLY A 136 -1.62 -16.42 21.39
CA GLY A 136 -0.43 -17.24 21.25
C GLY A 136 0.67 -16.85 22.21
N VAL A 137 1.63 -17.75 22.39
CA VAL A 137 2.83 -17.49 23.17
C VAL A 137 4.05 -17.78 22.33
N GLY A 138 4.85 -16.74 22.10
CA GLY A 138 6.12 -16.83 21.40
C GLY A 138 7.29 -17.08 22.34
N LEU A 139 8.50 -16.81 21.85
CA LEU A 139 9.74 -17.03 22.60
C LEU A 139 9.83 -16.11 23.82
N THR A 140 9.56 -14.82 23.63
CA THR A 140 9.79 -13.75 24.63
C THR A 140 8.52 -13.02 25.07
N SER A 141 7.43 -13.16 24.32
CA SER A 141 6.15 -12.48 24.58
C SER A 141 4.98 -13.37 24.19
N GLY A 142 3.88 -13.23 24.91
CA GLY A 142 2.56 -13.70 24.50
C GLY A 142 1.78 -12.57 23.83
N PHE A 143 0.79 -12.94 23.04
CA PHE A 143 -0.11 -11.98 22.41
C PHE A 143 -1.56 -12.44 22.49
N ALA A 144 -2.44 -11.46 22.47
CA ALA A 144 -3.85 -11.63 22.16
C ALA A 144 -4.26 -10.53 21.18
N SER A 145 -5.00 -10.86 20.15
CA SER A 145 -5.44 -9.90 19.14
C SER A 145 -6.90 -10.10 18.78
N MET A 146 -7.53 -9.03 18.33
CA MET A 146 -8.91 -9.03 17.87
C MET A 146 -9.06 -8.11 16.66
N SER A 147 -9.89 -8.51 15.71
CA SER A 147 -10.34 -7.68 14.60
C SER A 147 -11.85 -7.84 14.44
N VAL A 148 -12.60 -6.74 14.48
CA VAL A 148 -14.07 -6.77 14.44
C VAL A 148 -14.63 -5.49 13.83
N LEU A 149 -15.82 -5.57 13.25
CA LEU A 149 -16.56 -4.38 12.82
C LEU A 149 -16.98 -3.52 14.03
N LYS A 150 -16.99 -2.20 13.85
CA LYS A 150 -17.34 -1.23 14.91
C LYS A 150 -18.67 -1.54 15.61
N GLU A 151 -19.67 -2.03 14.89
CA GLU A 151 -20.99 -2.39 15.41
C GLU A 151 -20.98 -3.61 16.35
N ASN A 152 -19.97 -4.48 16.24
CA ASN A 152 -19.85 -5.72 16.99
C ASN A 152 -18.73 -5.70 18.04
N VAL A 153 -18.21 -4.51 18.38
CA VAL A 153 -17.06 -4.35 19.28
C VAL A 153 -17.30 -4.92 20.66
N ASP A 154 -18.50 -4.72 21.22
CA ASP A 154 -18.85 -5.22 22.55
C ASP A 154 -18.82 -6.75 22.59
N THR A 155 -19.32 -7.39 21.53
CA THR A 155 -19.29 -8.85 21.37
C THR A 155 -17.85 -9.35 21.24
N GLY A 156 -17.03 -8.71 20.40
CA GLY A 156 -15.63 -9.09 20.23
C GLY A 156 -14.82 -8.97 21.52
N LEU A 157 -14.96 -7.84 22.23
CA LEU A 157 -14.28 -7.61 23.52
C LEU A 157 -14.73 -8.61 24.58
N SER A 158 -16.02 -8.97 24.61
CA SER A 158 -16.52 -9.98 25.53
C SER A 158 -15.91 -11.36 25.25
N VAL A 159 -15.78 -11.76 23.99
CA VAL A 159 -15.14 -13.05 23.64
C VAL A 159 -13.66 -13.04 23.96
N LEU A 160 -12.95 -11.95 23.62
CA LEU A 160 -11.53 -11.80 23.96
C LEU A 160 -11.29 -11.86 25.47
N ALA A 161 -12.14 -11.20 26.27
CA ALA A 161 -12.05 -11.24 27.72
C ALA A 161 -12.26 -12.66 28.25
N ASP A 162 -13.29 -13.37 27.76
CA ASP A 162 -13.61 -14.73 28.20
C ASP A 162 -12.48 -15.73 27.87
N ILE A 163 -11.78 -15.55 26.75
CA ILE A 163 -10.59 -16.36 26.37
C ILE A 163 -9.39 -16.11 27.29
N LEU A 164 -9.26 -14.91 27.86
CA LEU A 164 -8.10 -14.52 28.67
C LEU A 164 -8.27 -14.79 30.18
N MET A 165 -9.47 -15.19 30.61
CA MET A 165 -9.83 -15.36 32.04
C MET A 165 -9.74 -16.79 32.55
#